data_AF-A0A254S0J8-F1
#
_entry.id   AF-A0A254S0J8-F1
#
_cell.length_a   1.000
_cell.length_b   1.000
_cell.length_c   1.000
_cell.angle_alpha   90.00
_cell.angle_beta   90.00
_cell.angle_gamma   90.00
#
_symmetry.space_group_name_H-M   'P 1'
#
loop_
_entity.id
_entity.type
_entity.pdbx_description
1 polymer ?
#
loop_
_entity_poly.entity_id
_entity_poly.type
_entity_poly.pdbx_seq_one_letter_code
_entity_poly.pdbx_strand_id
1 'polypeptide(L)'
;MQLPKYKKKKRIKLKVCQEPGCGREFWGHPIAKYCELHRDIKQRQKQKKDVENIESKNIIFRHNYTESMDLTFKCCLDGCGESFSIRVFPKQYIYPRFCEEHRNDFKRANFQRIMAKMKND
;
A
#
# COMPACT_ATOMS: atom_id res chain seq x y z
N MET A 1 19.66 -26.75 -38.30
CA MET A 1 19.38 -25.30 -38.47
C MET A 1 18.12 -24.96 -37.70
N GLN A 2 18.19 -24.09 -36.68
CA GLN A 2 17.03 -23.73 -35.85
C GLN A 2 16.23 -22.62 -36.56
N LEU A 3 14.97 -22.89 -36.89
CA LEU A 3 14.09 -21.91 -37.52
C LEU A 3 13.85 -20.71 -36.57
N PRO A 4 13.92 -19.46 -37.04
CA PRO A 4 13.74 -18.29 -36.18
C PRO A 4 12.35 -18.30 -35.54
N LYS A 5 12.31 -18.18 -34.21
CA LYS A 5 11.05 -18.13 -33.45
C LYS A 5 10.17 -16.98 -33.96
N TYR A 6 8.97 -17.30 -34.45
CA TYR A 6 7.99 -16.32 -34.91
C TYR A 6 7.65 -15.33 -33.78
N LYS A 7 8.03 -14.06 -33.96
CA LYS A 7 7.69 -12.98 -33.03
C LYS A 7 6.38 -12.34 -33.48
N LYS A 8 5.30 -12.56 -32.71
CA LYS A 8 3.98 -11.95 -32.96
C LYS A 8 4.13 -10.42 -33.05
N LYS A 9 3.66 -9.81 -34.14
CA LYS A 9 3.66 -8.35 -34.31
C LYS A 9 2.93 -7.72 -33.12
N LYS A 10 3.62 -6.81 -32.42
CA LYS A 10 3.05 -6.12 -31.26
C LYS A 10 2.00 -5.11 -31.75
N ARG A 11 0.76 -5.24 -31.29
CA ARG A 11 -0.31 -4.26 -31.55
C ARG A 11 0.09 -2.90 -30.98
N ILE A 12 -0.10 -1.83 -31.74
CA ILE A 12 -0.02 -0.45 -31.28
C ILE A 12 -1.43 0.11 -31.17
N LYS A 13 -1.66 0.98 -30.19
CA LYS A 13 -2.93 1.70 -30.01
C LYS A 13 -2.65 3.12 -29.54
N LEU A 14 -3.59 4.01 -29.80
CA LEU A 14 -3.58 5.36 -29.23
C LEU A 14 -3.72 5.26 -27.70
N LYS A 15 -2.89 6.01 -26.98
CA LYS A 15 -2.85 6.08 -25.52
C LYS A 15 -2.59 7.50 -25.07
N VAL A 16 -3.01 7.83 -23.86
CA VAL A 16 -2.70 9.11 -23.20
C VAL A 16 -1.52 8.94 -22.26
N CYS A 17 -0.62 9.92 -22.23
CA CYS A 17 0.54 9.93 -21.34
C CYS A 17 0.10 9.99 -19.87
N GLN A 18 0.64 9.08 -19.05
CA GLN A 18 0.38 9.01 -17.61
C GLN A 18 1.22 9.98 -16.76
N GLU A 19 1.99 10.88 -17.39
CA GLU A 19 2.75 11.90 -16.65
C GLU A 19 1.78 12.98 -16.14
N PRO A 20 1.81 13.32 -14.84
CA PRO A 20 0.97 14.38 -14.28
C PRO A 20 1.09 15.69 -15.06
N GLY A 21 -0.04 16.21 -15.55
CA GLY A 21 -0.09 17.46 -16.31
C GLY A 21 0.32 17.37 -17.79
N CYS A 22 0.68 16.18 -18.31
CA CYS A 22 1.05 16.07 -19.72
C CYS A 22 -0.16 15.93 -20.66
N GLY A 23 -1.03 14.94 -20.43
CA GLY A 23 -2.23 14.70 -21.25
C GLY A 23 -2.00 14.36 -22.74
N ARG A 24 -0.75 14.26 -23.20
CA ARG A 24 -0.43 14.07 -24.62
C ARG A 24 -0.81 12.66 -25.11
N GLU A 25 -1.46 12.60 -26.27
CA GLU A 25 -1.77 11.35 -26.95
C GLU A 25 -0.55 10.82 -27.72
N PHE A 26 -0.36 9.49 -27.72
CA PHE A 26 0.73 8.84 -28.42
C PHE A 26 0.34 7.41 -28.84
N TRP A 27 0.92 6.93 -29.93
CA TRP A 27 0.76 5.54 -30.37
C TRP A 27 1.79 4.65 -29.67
N GLY A 28 1.32 3.64 -28.94
CA GLY A 28 2.21 2.81 -28.14
C GLY A 28 1.75 1.37 -27.99
N HIS A 29 2.69 0.52 -27.58
CA HIS A 29 2.36 -0.83 -27.13
C HIS A 29 1.42 -0.80 -25.91
N PRO A 30 0.67 -1.88 -25.64
CA PRO A 30 -0.22 -1.94 -24.48
C PRO A 30 0.45 -1.58 -23.15
N ILE A 31 1.74 -1.89 -23.00
CA ILE A 31 2.55 -1.59 -21.80
C ILE A 31 3.12 -0.17 -21.76
N ALA A 32 3.15 0.56 -22.87
CA ALA A 32 3.75 1.90 -22.92
C ALA A 32 2.87 2.89 -22.14
N LYS A 33 3.45 3.58 -21.14
CA LYS A 33 2.71 4.48 -20.24
C LYS A 33 2.89 5.96 -20.56
N TYR A 34 4.01 6.30 -21.18
CA TYR A 34 4.45 7.67 -21.37
C TYR A 34 4.69 7.97 -22.86
N CYS A 35 4.50 9.24 -23.24
CA CYS A 35 4.82 9.73 -24.57
C CYS A 35 6.34 9.76 -24.80
N GLU A 36 6.78 10.11 -26.00
CA GLU A 36 8.20 10.08 -26.40
C GLU A 36 9.11 10.90 -25.48
N LEU A 37 8.63 12.06 -25.00
CA LEU A 37 9.36 12.91 -24.06
C LEU A 37 9.47 12.27 -22.68
N HIS A 38 8.33 11.88 -22.08
CA HIS A 38 8.26 11.33 -20.72
C HIS A 38 8.61 9.83 -20.65
N ARG A 39 8.99 9.21 -21.77
CA ARG A 39 9.58 7.87 -21.79
C ARG A 39 10.94 7.87 -21.11
N ASP A 40 11.70 8.97 -21.25
CA ASP A 40 12.91 9.18 -20.46
C ASP A 40 12.54 9.55 -19.02
N ILE A 41 13.08 8.79 -18.08
CA ILE A 41 12.88 8.99 -16.64
C ILE A 41 13.30 10.39 -16.21
N LYS A 42 14.34 10.95 -16.82
CA LYS A 42 14.87 12.29 -16.49
C LYS A 42 13.90 13.41 -16.82
N GLN A 43 13.00 13.19 -17.78
CA GLN A 43 11.99 14.15 -18.20
C GLN A 43 10.69 14.04 -17.39
N ARG A 44 10.56 13.02 -16.52
CA ARG A 44 9.42 12.87 -15.63
C ARG A 44 9.58 13.71 -14.38
N GLN A 45 8.48 14.24 -13.88
CA GLN A 45 8.45 14.90 -12.58
C GLN A 45 8.77 13.89 -11.48
N LYS A 46 9.68 14.25 -10.57
CA LYS A 46 9.94 13.45 -9.38
C LYS A 46 8.71 13.52 -8.48
N GLN A 47 7.93 12.45 -8.47
CA GLN A 47 6.88 12.31 -7.47
C GLN A 47 7.53 12.20 -6.10
N LYS A 48 7.23 13.15 -5.21
CA LYS A 48 7.48 12.97 -3.79
C LYS A 48 6.56 11.85 -3.35
N LYS A 49 7.12 10.75 -2.85
CA LYS A 49 6.31 9.79 -2.12
C LYS A 49 5.83 10.52 -0.87
N ASP A 50 4.51 10.59 -0.69
CA ASP A 50 3.97 11.01 0.59
C ASP A 50 4.51 10.05 1.64
N VAL A 51 5.37 10.56 2.51
CA VAL A 51 5.89 9.79 3.65
C VAL A 51 4.73 9.75 4.62
N GLU A 52 3.92 8.69 4.55
CA GLU A 52 2.89 8.47 5.56
C GLU A 52 3.55 8.44 6.95
N ASN A 53 2.97 9.17 7.90
CA ASN A 53 3.43 9.12 9.28
C ASN A 53 3.29 7.68 9.79
N ILE A 54 4.37 7.15 10.38
CA ILE A 54 4.45 5.79 10.93
C ILE A 54 3.36 5.55 11.99
N GLU A 55 2.99 6.60 12.74
CA GLU A 55 1.96 6.60 13.79
C GLU A 55 0.53 6.40 13.26
N SER A 56 0.31 6.60 11.97
CA SER A 56 -0.99 6.40 11.34
C SER A 56 -1.44 4.94 11.38
N LYS A 57 -0.48 4.00 11.29
CA LYS A 57 -0.74 2.56 11.17
C LYS A 57 -0.23 1.75 12.36
N ASN A 58 0.69 2.29 13.14
CA ASN A 58 1.32 1.61 14.26
C ASN A 58 1.14 2.41 15.56
N ILE A 59 1.36 1.74 16.69
CA ILE A 59 1.49 2.40 17.98
C ILE A 59 2.99 2.60 18.26
N ILE A 60 3.30 3.71 18.92
CA ILE A 60 4.60 3.89 19.55
C ILE A 60 4.46 3.51 21.02
N PHE A 61 5.08 2.40 21.42
CA PHE A 61 5.12 1.93 22.79
C PHE A 61 6.56 1.96 23.29
N ARG A 62 6.88 2.98 24.11
CA ARG A 62 8.21 3.16 24.69
C ARG A 62 8.31 2.35 25.96
N HIS A 63 9.30 1.46 26.01
CA HIS A 63 9.60 0.63 27.16
C HIS A 63 11.12 0.48 27.36
N ASN A 64 11.50 -0.04 28.51
CA ASN A 64 12.89 -0.26 28.94
C ASN A 64 13.22 -1.74 29.15
N TYR A 65 12.41 -2.66 28.63
CA TYR A 65 12.67 -4.10 28.70
C TYR A 65 14.04 -4.49 28.15
N THR A 66 14.70 -5.37 28.88
CA THR A 66 16.03 -5.94 28.57
C THR A 66 15.95 -7.24 27.78
N GLU A 67 14.81 -7.92 27.84
CA GLU A 67 14.54 -9.18 27.14
C GLU A 67 13.25 -9.07 26.32
N SER A 68 13.02 -10.03 25.40
CA SER A 68 11.79 -10.09 24.64
C SER A 68 10.64 -10.60 25.49
N MET A 69 9.50 -9.91 25.48
CA MET A 69 8.31 -10.30 26.25
C MET A 69 7.08 -10.34 25.36
N ASP A 70 6.19 -11.28 25.61
CA ASP A 70 4.88 -11.33 24.95
C ASP A 70 3.87 -10.50 25.78
N LEU A 71 3.35 -9.43 25.20
CA LEU A 71 2.39 -8.53 25.82
C LEU A 71 1.05 -8.55 25.08
N THR A 72 -0.04 -8.44 25.83
CA THR A 72 -1.38 -8.38 25.26
C THR A 72 -1.79 -6.93 25.02
N PHE A 73 -2.16 -6.62 23.78
CA PHE A 73 -2.69 -5.31 23.37
C PHE A 73 -4.16 -5.44 22.96
N LYS A 74 -4.92 -4.35 23.12
CA LYS A 74 -6.29 -4.27 22.61
C LYS A 74 -6.30 -3.61 21.23
N CYS A 75 -7.12 -4.12 20.32
CA CYS A 75 -7.32 -3.50 19.01
C CYS A 75 -7.84 -2.06 19.19
N CYS A 76 -7.17 -1.09 18.55
CA CYS A 76 -7.60 0.31 18.60
C CYS A 76 -8.65 0.67 17.54
N LEU A 77 -9.26 -0.30 16.86
CA LEU A 77 -10.34 -0.02 15.91
C LEU A 77 -11.65 0.16 16.68
N ASP A 78 -12.34 1.28 16.46
CA ASP A 78 -13.63 1.54 17.09
C ASP A 78 -14.65 0.43 16.76
N GLY A 79 -15.25 -0.14 17.80
CA GLY A 79 -16.16 -1.28 17.70
C GLY A 79 -15.47 -2.65 17.73
N CYS A 80 -14.15 -2.72 17.59
CA CYS A 80 -13.40 -3.95 17.83
C CYS A 80 -13.04 -4.06 19.32
N GLY A 81 -13.49 -5.12 19.98
CA GLY A 81 -13.18 -5.43 21.39
C GLY A 81 -12.02 -6.40 21.59
N GLU A 82 -11.39 -6.85 20.50
CA GLU A 82 -10.49 -8.00 20.52
C GLU A 82 -9.10 -7.64 21.05
N SER A 83 -8.51 -8.57 21.80
CA SER A 83 -7.15 -8.46 22.34
C SER A 83 -6.24 -9.43 21.61
N PHE A 84 -4.98 -9.05 21.41
CA PHE A 84 -4.01 -9.83 20.66
C PHE A 84 -2.62 -9.71 21.28
N SER A 85 -1.83 -10.78 21.17
CA SER A 85 -0.48 -10.84 21.73
C SER A 85 0.55 -10.30 20.76
N ILE A 86 1.48 -9.48 21.27
CA ILE A 86 2.60 -8.91 20.52
C ILE A 86 3.88 -9.25 21.27
N ARG A 87 4.85 -9.81 20.55
CA ARG A 87 6.21 -9.93 21.06
C ARG A 87 6.92 -8.58 20.99
N VAL A 88 7.23 -8.04 22.15
CA VAL A 88 7.95 -6.79 22.36
C VAL A 88 9.43 -7.09 22.52
N PHE A 89 10.27 -6.28 21.87
CA PHE A 89 11.71 -6.51 21.77
C PHE A 89 12.47 -5.31 22.32
N PRO A 90 13.60 -5.52 23.01
CA PRO A 90 14.44 -4.43 23.50
C PRO A 90 14.81 -3.45 22.37
N LYS A 91 14.77 -2.15 22.66
CA LYS A 91 15.11 -1.06 21.72
C LYS A 91 14.20 -0.96 20.48
N GLN A 92 13.06 -1.65 20.45
CA GLN A 92 12.03 -1.48 19.41
C GLN A 92 10.81 -0.80 20.03
N TYR A 93 10.22 0.18 19.33
CA TYR A 93 9.11 0.97 19.89
C TYR A 93 7.87 1.00 19.00
N ILE A 94 7.94 0.41 17.81
CA ILE A 94 6.86 0.44 16.83
C ILE A 94 6.20 -0.93 16.81
N TYR A 95 4.91 -0.96 17.13
CA TYR A 95 4.11 -2.18 17.20
C TYR A 95 2.76 -2.03 16.51
N PRO A 96 2.14 -3.14 16.08
CA PRO A 96 0.83 -3.13 15.46
C PRO A 96 -0.24 -2.45 16.32
N ARG A 97 -1.01 -1.55 15.71
CA ARG A 97 -2.13 -0.84 16.35
C ARG A 97 -3.44 -1.62 16.36
N PHE A 98 -3.56 -2.56 15.44
CA PHE A 98 -4.79 -3.31 15.20
C PHE A 98 -4.50 -4.82 15.29
N CYS A 99 -5.51 -5.59 15.69
CA CYS A 99 -5.43 -7.06 15.72
C CYS A 99 -5.26 -7.63 14.29
N GLU A 100 -5.04 -8.93 14.19
CA GLU A 100 -4.82 -9.61 12.90
C GLU A 100 -6.00 -9.47 11.92
N GLU A 101 -7.22 -9.36 12.45
CA GLU A 101 -8.42 -9.10 11.66
C GLU A 101 -8.58 -7.65 11.23
N HIS A 102 -7.77 -6.72 11.74
CA HIS A 102 -7.87 -5.29 11.44
C HIS A 102 -6.53 -4.66 11.03
N ARG A 103 -5.47 -5.46 10.84
CA ARG A 103 -4.13 -4.97 10.48
C ARG A 103 -4.12 -4.27 9.12
N ASN A 104 -4.97 -4.69 8.19
CA ASN A 104 -5.05 -4.14 6.84
C ASN A 104 -6.15 -3.09 6.72
N ASP A 105 -5.87 -2.02 5.96
CA ASP A 105 -6.80 -0.91 5.71
C ASP A 105 -8.15 -1.41 5.14
N PHE A 106 -8.09 -2.36 4.21
CA PHE A 106 -9.29 -3.01 3.65
C PHE A 106 -10.14 -3.70 4.71
N LYS A 107 -9.51 -4.48 5.61
CA LYS A 107 -10.25 -5.20 6.66
C LYS A 107 -10.91 -4.22 7.62
N ARG A 108 -10.23 -3.13 8.00
CA ARG A 108 -10.82 -2.05 8.83
C ARG A 108 -12.02 -1.38 8.16
N ALA A 109 -11.88 -0.98 6.90
CA ALA A 109 -12.97 -0.37 6.14
C ALA A 109 -14.17 -1.32 6.00
N ASN A 110 -13.93 -2.62 5.80
CA ASN A 110 -14.99 -3.61 5.74
C ASN A 110 -15.72 -3.79 7.08
N PHE A 111 -14.98 -3.89 8.19
CA PHE A 111 -15.56 -3.98 9.52
C PHE A 111 -16.46 -2.79 9.84
N GLN A 112 -16.00 -1.56 9.55
CA GLN A 112 -16.79 -0.34 9.74
C GLN A 112 -18.06 -0.34 8.89
N ARG A 113 -18.00 -0.82 7.64
CA ARG A 113 -19.19 -0.95 6.78
C ARG A 113 -20.21 -1.94 7.34
N ILE A 114 -19.75 -3.08 7.87
CA ILE A 114 -20.63 -4.08 8.48
C ILE A 114 -21.27 -3.50 9.75
N MET A 115 -20.46 -2.89 10.63
CA MET A 115 -20.95 -2.26 11.86
C MET A 115 -21.94 -1.12 11.59
N ALA A 116 -21.74 -0.34 10.53
CA ALA A 116 -22.66 0.73 10.15
C ALA A 116 -24.01 0.19 9.68
N LYS A 117 -24.06 -0.98 9.03
CA LYS A 117 -25.33 -1.63 8.65
C LYS A 117 -26.09 -2.10 9.89
N MET A 118 -25.39 -2.77 10.81
CA MET A 118 -26.00 -3.32 12.04
C MET A 118 -26.55 -2.27 13.00
N LYS A 119 -26.16 -0.99 12.88
CA LYS A 119 -26.69 0.12 13.69
C LYS A 119 -27.97 0.76 13.11
N ASN A 120 -28.28 0.48 11.84
CA ASN A 120 -29.43 1.06 11.14
C ASN A 120 -30.63 0.10 11.04
N ASP A 121 -30.49 -1.10 11.61
CA ASP A 121 -31.57 -2.08 11.83
C ASP A 121 -31.95 -2.09 13.32
#